data_AF-A0A0V0R352-F1
#
_entry.id   AF-A0A0V0R352-F1
#
_cell.length_a   1.000
_cell.length_b   1.000
_cell.length_c   1.000
_cell.angle_alpha   90.00
_cell.angle_beta   90.00
_cell.angle_gamma   90.00
#
_symmetry.space_group_name_H-M   'P 1'
#
loop_
_entity.id
_entity.type
_entity.pdbx_description
1 polymer ?
#
loop_
_entity_poly.entity_id
_entity_poly.type
_entity_poly.pdbx_seq_one_letter_code
_entity_poly.pdbx_strand_id
1 'polypeptide(L)'
;MDPGYKQQELNKRAVDFFQETKPFMTQQQQKLVNKIMEVTQKCEKKYGNDENKFVNCMFETEERNQKVMQQMEYKLMHWRNKTLECFENDQSNPDKCERNAMQKLEKHIDSTLQAL
;
A
#
# COMPACT_ATOMS: atom_id res chain seq x y z
N MET A 1 5.73 24.36 28.45
CA MET A 1 5.37 22.95 28.19
C MET A 1 6.67 22.16 28.08
N ASP A 2 6.74 21.02 28.74
CA ASP A 2 7.91 20.12 28.69
C ASP A 2 8.04 19.55 27.26
N PRO A 3 9.22 19.65 26.60
CA PRO A 3 9.46 19.07 25.29
C PRO A 3 9.13 17.57 25.20
N GLY A 4 9.29 16.82 26.29
CA GLY A 4 8.96 15.39 26.35
C GLY A 4 7.45 15.11 26.27
N TYR A 5 6.62 16.01 26.79
CA TYR A 5 5.16 15.88 26.74
C TYR A 5 4.62 16.08 25.32
N LYS A 6 5.18 17.06 24.60
CA LYS A 6 4.78 17.37 23.21
C LYS A 6 5.14 16.23 22.24
N GLN A 7 6.28 15.58 22.44
CA GLN A 7 6.69 14.43 21.63
C GLN A 7 5.79 13.20 21.87
N GLN A 8 5.34 12.96 23.11
CA GLN A 8 4.41 11.87 23.41
C GLN A 8 3.05 12.06 22.74
N GLU A 9 2.53 13.28 22.70
CA GLU A 9 1.27 13.59 22.00
C GLU A 9 1.36 13.37 20.49
N LEU A 10 2.48 13.77 19.86
CA LEU A 10 2.71 13.57 18.43
C LEU A 10 2.87 12.09 18.07
N ASN A 11 3.55 11.31 18.92
CA ASN A 11 3.66 9.86 18.75
C ASN A 11 2.30 9.18 18.85
N LYS A 12 1.48 9.58 19.83
CA LYS A 12 0.11 9.08 19.96
C LYS A 12 -0.72 9.41 18.73
N ARG A 13 -0.65 10.66 18.26
CA ARG A 13 -1.36 11.12 17.06
C ARG A 13 -0.96 10.35 15.81
N ALA A 14 0.33 10.05 15.63
CA ALA A 14 0.78 9.23 14.52
C ALA A 14 0.23 7.79 14.59
N VAL A 15 0.17 7.20 15.79
CA VAL A 15 -0.45 5.88 16.01
C VAL A 15 -1.94 5.91 15.69
N ASP A 16 -2.65 6.91 16.18
CA ASP A 16 -4.10 7.09 15.94
C ASP A 16 -4.35 7.25 14.43
N PHE A 17 -3.58 8.09 13.75
CA PHE A 17 -3.62 8.23 12.29
C PHE A 17 -3.42 6.89 11.57
N PHE A 18 -2.42 6.09 11.96
CA PHE A 18 -2.23 4.77 11.36
C PHE A 18 -3.41 3.82 11.61
N GLN A 19 -4.07 3.90 12.77
CA GLN A 19 -5.29 3.13 13.03
C GLN A 19 -6.46 3.59 12.17
N GLU A 20 -6.63 4.89 11.98
CA GLU A 20 -7.67 5.49 11.12
C GLU A 20 -7.48 5.13 9.65
N THR A 21 -6.23 4.96 9.19
CA THR A 21 -5.94 4.51 7.81
C THR A 21 -6.15 3.00 7.60
N LYS A 22 -6.26 2.20 8.67
CA LYS A 22 -6.38 0.74 8.58
C LYS A 22 -7.59 0.26 7.74
N PRO A 23 -8.81 0.81 7.89
CA PRO A 23 -9.95 0.42 7.06
C PRO A 23 -9.71 0.68 5.57
N PHE A 24 -9.11 1.82 5.23
CA PHE A 24 -8.73 2.15 3.86
C PHE A 24 -7.72 1.11 3.34
N MET A 25 -6.67 0.82 4.10
CA MET A 25 -5.68 -0.20 3.76
C MET A 25 -6.29 -1.58 3.49
N THR A 26 -7.18 -2.04 4.37
CA THR A 26 -7.90 -3.31 4.20
C THR A 26 -8.75 -3.31 2.92
N GLN A 27 -9.47 -2.21 2.63
CA GLN A 27 -10.26 -2.10 1.41
C GLN A 27 -9.40 -2.21 0.15
N GLN A 28 -8.23 -1.57 0.16
CA GLN A 28 -7.30 -1.59 -0.98
C GLN A 28 -6.63 -2.95 -1.14
N GLN A 29 -6.32 -3.65 -0.04
CA GLN A 29 -5.86 -5.03 -0.07
C GLN A 29 -6.91 -5.96 -0.73
N GLN A 30 -8.20 -5.77 -0.42
CA GLN A 30 -9.25 -6.54 -1.09
C GLN A 30 -9.30 -6.27 -2.61
N LYS A 31 -9.16 -5.01 -3.04
CA LYS A 31 -9.09 -4.67 -4.46
C LYS A 31 -7.88 -5.32 -5.15
N LEU A 32 -6.74 -5.35 -4.48
CA LEU A 32 -5.51 -5.97 -4.97
C LEU A 32 -5.70 -7.48 -5.18
N VAL A 33 -6.28 -8.17 -4.20
CA VAL A 33 -6.61 -9.61 -4.30
C VAL A 33 -7.57 -9.86 -5.47
N ASN A 34 -8.64 -9.06 -5.58
CA ASN A 34 -9.58 -9.18 -6.71
C ASN A 34 -8.87 -8.97 -8.05
N LYS A 35 -7.94 -8.01 -8.13
CA LYS A 35 -7.19 -7.72 -9.36
C LYS A 35 -6.26 -8.86 -9.74
N ILE A 36 -5.58 -9.46 -8.76
CA ILE A 36 -4.76 -10.66 -8.96
C ILE A 36 -5.63 -11.79 -9.52
N MET A 37 -6.78 -12.07 -8.91
CA MET A 37 -7.71 -13.09 -9.39
C MET A 37 -8.19 -12.80 -10.83
N GLU A 38 -8.52 -11.55 -11.15
CA GLU A 38 -8.89 -11.14 -12.51
C GLU A 38 -7.80 -11.45 -13.53
N VAL A 39 -6.53 -11.14 -13.21
CA VAL A 39 -5.40 -11.38 -14.12
C VAL A 39 -5.14 -12.87 -14.27
N THR A 40 -5.19 -13.64 -13.18
CA THR A 40 -5.06 -15.11 -13.20
C THR A 40 -6.14 -15.76 -14.07
N GLN A 41 -7.40 -15.35 -13.94
CA GLN A 41 -8.49 -15.86 -14.77
C GLN A 41 -8.34 -15.53 -16.27
N LYS A 42 -7.59 -14.49 -16.63
CA LYS A 42 -7.31 -14.19 -18.05
C LYS A 42 -6.43 -15.27 -18.70
N CYS A 43 -5.57 -15.95 -17.95
CA CYS A 43 -4.77 -17.06 -18.48
C CYS A 43 -5.67 -18.22 -18.91
N GLU A 44 -6.63 -18.61 -18.07
CA GLU A 44 -7.60 -19.66 -18.41
C GLU A 44 -8.45 -19.26 -19.64
N LYS A 45 -8.99 -18.04 -19.66
CA LYS A 45 -9.80 -17.56 -20.80
C LYS A 45 -9.03 -17.49 -22.11
N LYS A 46 -7.71 -17.23 -22.06
CA LYS A 46 -6.87 -17.04 -23.25
C LYS A 46 -6.25 -18.34 -23.74
N TYR A 47 -5.89 -19.24 -22.83
CA TYR A 47 -5.08 -20.43 -23.12
C TYR A 47 -5.64 -21.73 -22.53
N GLY A 48 -6.88 -21.76 -22.03
CA GLY A 48 -7.46 -22.94 -21.36
C GLY A 48 -7.49 -24.24 -22.19
N ASN A 49 -7.33 -24.15 -23.51
CA ASN A 49 -7.24 -25.30 -24.41
C ASN A 49 -5.78 -25.68 -24.79
N ASP A 50 -4.79 -24.95 -24.29
CA ASP A 50 -3.35 -25.15 -24.56
C ASP A 50 -2.60 -25.14 -23.22
N GLU A 51 -2.39 -26.34 -22.67
CA GLU A 51 -1.81 -26.55 -21.34
C GLU A 51 -0.45 -25.84 -21.18
N ASN A 52 0.43 -25.94 -22.17
CA ASN A 52 1.75 -25.32 -22.10
C ASN A 52 1.67 -23.79 -22.07
N LYS A 53 0.81 -23.19 -22.90
CA LYS A 53 0.62 -21.73 -22.88
C LYS A 53 -0.10 -21.26 -21.62
N PHE A 54 -1.04 -22.04 -21.10
CA PHE A 54 -1.71 -21.76 -19.84
C PHE A 54 -0.71 -21.74 -18.68
N VAL A 55 0.10 -22.79 -18.54
CA VAL A 55 1.12 -22.90 -17.50
C VAL A 55 2.12 -21.74 -17.57
N ASN A 56 2.62 -21.41 -18.77
CA ASN A 56 3.53 -20.28 -18.95
C ASN A 56 2.88 -18.94 -18.56
N CYS A 57 1.62 -18.70 -18.97
CA CYS A 57 0.88 -17.50 -18.57
C CYS A 57 0.72 -17.39 -17.05
N MET A 58 0.40 -18.51 -16.40
CA MET A 58 0.26 -18.57 -14.94
C MET A 58 1.58 -18.25 -14.24
N PHE A 59 2.71 -18.81 -14.70
CA PHE A 59 4.04 -18.50 -14.15
C PHE A 59 4.40 -17.02 -14.30
N GLU A 60 4.25 -16.45 -15.50
CA GLU A 60 4.54 -15.03 -15.75
C GLU A 60 3.64 -14.11 -14.90
N THR A 61 2.37 -14.48 -14.74
CA THR A 61 1.40 -13.75 -13.92
C THR A 61 1.80 -13.80 -12.45
N GLU A 62 2.17 -14.97 -11.93
CA GLU A 62 2.60 -15.15 -10.54
C GLU A 62 3.87 -14.34 -10.24
N GLU A 63 4.89 -14.40 -11.10
CA GLU A 63 6.13 -13.63 -10.93
C GLU A 63 5.85 -12.12 -10.90
N ARG A 64 5.00 -11.63 -11.83
CA ARG A 64 4.59 -10.22 -11.86
C ARG A 64 3.84 -9.83 -10.59
N ASN A 65 2.88 -10.66 -10.14
CA ASN A 65 2.10 -10.39 -8.95
C ASN A 65 2.98 -10.32 -7.70
N GLN A 66 3.92 -11.27 -7.53
CA GLN A 66 4.87 -11.27 -6.41
C GLN A 66 5.71 -9.99 -6.39
N LYS A 67 6.23 -9.57 -7.55
CA LYS A 67 7.01 -8.32 -7.67
C LYS A 67 6.19 -7.09 -7.29
N VAL A 68 4.93 -7.02 -7.72
CA VAL A 68 4.03 -5.91 -7.40
C VAL A 68 3.71 -5.89 -5.89
N MET A 69 3.43 -7.05 -5.29
CA MET A 69 3.19 -7.19 -3.85
C MET A 69 4.38 -6.71 -3.02
N GLN A 70 5.60 -7.14 -3.37
CA GLN A 70 6.83 -6.71 -2.69
C GLN A 70 7.05 -5.19 -2.80
N GLN A 71 6.81 -4.61 -3.98
CA GLN A 71 6.91 -3.17 -4.16
C GLN A 71 5.89 -2.40 -3.33
N MET A 72 4.66 -2.92 -3.20
CA MET A 72 3.64 -2.32 -2.35
C MET A 72 4.07 -2.35 -0.89
N GLU A 73 4.54 -3.50 -0.39
CA GLU A 73 4.99 -3.65 0.99
C GLU A 73 6.10 -2.64 1.33
N TYR A 74 7.11 -2.53 0.46
CA TYR A 74 8.17 -1.54 0.61
C TYR A 74 7.63 -0.10 0.65
N LYS A 75 6.76 0.27 -0.30
CA LYS A 75 6.16 1.62 -0.37
C LYS A 75 5.37 1.94 0.90
N LEU A 76 4.66 0.97 1.48
CA LEU A 76 3.89 1.14 2.71
C LEU A 76 4.80 1.33 3.94
N MET A 77 5.87 0.55 4.06
CA MET A 77 6.85 0.75 5.12
C MET A 77 7.52 2.12 5.01
N HIS A 78 7.92 2.50 3.79
CA HIS A 78 8.52 3.81 3.52
C HIS A 78 7.55 4.96 3.84
N TRP A 79 6.30 4.83 3.42
CA TRP A 79 5.23 5.79 3.74
C TRP A 79 5.05 5.97 5.25
N ARG A 80 5.00 4.87 6.00
CA ARG A 80 4.85 4.90 7.46
C ARG A 80 6.03 5.63 8.11
N ASN A 81 7.26 5.32 7.69
CA ASN A 81 8.46 5.96 8.21
C ASN A 81 8.46 7.46 7.90
N LYS A 82 8.15 7.85 6.66
CA LYS A 82 8.11 9.26 6.26
C LYS A 82 7.00 10.05 6.94
N THR A 83 5.91 9.39 7.30
CA THR A 83 4.84 10.00 8.09
C THR A 83 5.31 10.27 9.51
N LEU A 84 5.97 9.31 10.17
CA LEU A 84 6.57 9.50 11.49
C LEU A 84 7.61 10.63 11.50
N GLU A 85 8.55 10.62 10.54
CA GLU A 85 9.53 11.70 10.38
C GLU A 85 8.86 13.07 10.23
N CYS A 86 7.69 13.15 9.58
CA CYS A 86 6.95 14.41 9.46
C CYS A 86 6.42 14.88 10.81
N PHE A 87 5.81 13.99 11.60
CA PHE A 87 5.31 14.32 12.94
C PHE A 87 6.44 14.75 13.89
N GLU A 88 7.62 14.15 13.77
CA GLU A 88 8.79 14.53 14.57
C GLU A 88 9.34 15.91 14.20
N ASN A 89 9.40 16.23 12.90
CA ASN A 89 10.08 17.44 12.39
C ASN A 89 9.16 18.66 12.24
N ASP A 90 7.86 18.48 11.97
CA ASP A 90 6.88 19.58 11.80
C ASP A 90 5.81 19.52 12.90
N GLN A 91 6.28 19.68 14.14
CA GLN A 91 5.45 19.65 15.35
C GLN A 91 4.39 20.76 15.41
N SER A 92 4.46 21.76 14.52
CA SER A 92 3.54 22.89 14.47
C SER A 92 2.32 22.62 13.57
N ASN A 93 2.39 21.66 12.66
CA ASN A 93 1.31 21.38 11.72
C ASN A 93 1.11 19.89 11.43
N PRO A 94 0.74 19.09 12.45
CA PRO A 94 0.46 17.67 12.28
C PRO A 94 -0.62 17.36 11.23
N ASP A 95 -1.64 18.21 11.06
CA ASP A 95 -2.68 18.07 10.02
C ASP A 95 -2.09 18.05 8.60
N LYS A 96 -1.02 18.81 8.37
CA LYS A 96 -0.31 18.81 7.09
C LYS A 96 0.41 17.48 6.85
N CYS A 97 0.99 16.89 7.91
CA CYS A 97 1.61 15.57 7.82
C CYS A 97 0.60 14.50 7.43
N GLU A 98 -0.58 14.49 8.07
CA GLU A 98 -1.66 13.54 7.79
C GLU A 98 -2.19 13.66 6.35
N ARG A 99 -2.49 14.89 5.89
CA ARG A 99 -2.96 15.11 4.51
C ARG A 99 -1.93 14.66 3.47
N ASN A 100 -0.66 15.02 3.67
CA ASN A 100 0.41 14.62 2.77
C ASN A 100 0.63 13.11 2.79
N ALA A 101 0.54 12.49 3.97
CA ALA A 101 0.63 11.05 4.11
C ALA A 101 -0.51 10.36 3.35
N MET A 102 -1.76 10.79 3.50
CA MET A 102 -2.90 10.20 2.78
C MET A 102 -2.75 10.31 1.26
N GLN A 103 -2.40 11.49 0.74
CA GLN A 103 -2.20 11.67 -0.70
C GLN A 103 -1.10 10.77 -1.26
N LYS A 104 0.00 10.59 -0.53
CA LYS A 104 1.08 9.69 -0.92
C LYS A 104 0.65 8.22 -0.87
N LEU A 105 -0.12 7.85 0.15
CA LEU A 105 -0.65 6.50 0.32
C LEU A 105 -1.55 6.12 -0.85
N GLU A 106 -2.53 6.96 -1.17
CA GLU A 106 -3.44 6.80 -2.32
C GLU A 106 -2.65 6.61 -3.61
N LYS A 107 -1.67 7.50 -3.87
CA LYS A 107 -0.83 7.41 -5.06
C LYS A 107 -0.03 6.11 -5.15
N HIS A 108 0.51 5.61 -4.02
CA HIS A 108 1.25 4.35 -3.99
C HIS A 108 0.34 3.15 -4.31
N ILE A 109 -0.88 3.16 -3.80
CA ILE A 109 -1.86 2.10 -4.01
C ILE A 109 -2.35 2.11 -5.47
N ASP A 110 -2.73 3.27 -5.99
CA ASP A 110 -3.21 3.38 -7.38
C ASP A 110 -2.14 2.95 -8.39
N SER A 111 -0.90 3.39 -8.19
CA SER A 111 0.24 2.96 -9.01
C SER A 111 0.46 1.44 -8.96
N THR A 112 0.18 0.81 -7.82
CA THR A 112 0.33 -0.64 -7.65
C THR A 112 -0.79 -1.39 -8.36
N LEU A 113 -2.04 -0.92 -8.21
CA LEU A 113 -3.20 -1.51 -8.89
C LEU A 113 -3.12 -1.39 -10.41
N GLN A 114 -2.51 -0.32 -10.94
CA GLN A 114 -2.25 -0.14 -12.37
C GLN A 114 -1.11 -1.02 -12.88
N ALA A 115 -0.21 -1.48 -12.00
CA ALA A 115 0.91 -2.33 -12.35
C ALA A 115 0.55 -3.81 -12.45
N LEU A 116 -0.70 -4.20 -12.12
CA LEU A 116 -1.31 -5.53 -12.32
C LEU A 116 -2.15 -5.58 -13.59
#